data_AF-A0AAV5VYM6-F1
#
_entry.id   AF-A0AAV5VYM6-F1
#
_cell.length_a   1.000
_cell.length_b   1.000
_cell.length_c   1.000
_cell.angle_alpha   90.00
_cell.angle_beta   90.00
_cell.angle_gamma   90.00
#
_symmetry.space_group_name_H-M   'P 1'
#
loop_
_entity.id
_entity.type
_entity.pdbx_description
1 polymer ?
#
loop_
_entity_poly.entity_id
_entity_poly.type
_entity_poly.pdbx_seq_one_letter_code
_entity_poly.pdbx_strand_id
1 'polypeptide(L)'
;LCSFFQMVFLCLLALVILFLHMFHLLRNDQRSSTCVRMIRSSLITLFIQICVPFTLLIVPAFVLFTSVACDCIPFEVSVSTYFVLTLHPAVHSIVLLASMSTYRRYI
;
A
#
# COMPACT_ATOMS: atom_id res chain seq x y z
N LEU A 1 -4.55 16.94 -14.10
CA LEU A 1 -5.05 16.17 -12.93
C LEU A 1 -5.84 14.94 -13.33
N CYS A 2 -6.91 15.05 -14.13
CA CYS A 2 -7.78 13.92 -14.47
C CYS A 2 -7.03 12.69 -15.06
N SER A 3 -6.17 12.89 -16.06
CA SER A 3 -5.38 11.78 -16.65
C SER A 3 -4.37 11.16 -15.68
N PHE A 4 -3.79 11.97 -14.77
CA PHE A 4 -2.89 11.46 -13.74
C PHE A 4 -3.63 10.57 -12.73
N PHE A 5 -4.83 10.99 -12.30
CA PHE A 5 -5.66 10.19 -11.40
C PHE A 5 -6.15 8.91 -12.06
N GLN A 6 -6.52 8.98 -13.34
CA GLN A 6 -6.90 7.80 -14.11
C GLN A 6 -5.73 6.80 -14.22
N MET A 7 -4.51 7.28 -14.46
CA MET A 7 -3.30 6.43 -14.47
C MET A 7 -3.04 5.77 -13.11
N VAL A 8 -3.15 6.53 -12.01
CA VAL A 8 -2.98 6.00 -10.65
C VAL A 8 -4.03 4.93 -10.33
N PHE A 9 -5.29 5.17 -10.69
CA PHE A 9 -6.39 4.23 -10.51
C PHE A 9 -6.19 2.93 -11.32
N LEU A 10 -5.77 3.05 -12.57
CA LEU A 10 -5.45 1.88 -13.41
C LEU A 10 -4.27 1.08 -12.85
N CYS A 11 -3.25 1.76 -12.35
CA CYS A 11 -2.08 1.12 -11.74
C CYS A 11 -2.46 0.34 -10.47
N LEU A 12 -3.33 0.92 -9.63
CA LEU A 12 -3.91 0.23 -8.47
C LEU A 12 -4.70 -1.01 -8.87
N LEU A 13 -5.57 -0.89 -9.87
CA LEU A 13 -6.40 -2.00 -10.34
C LEU A 13 -5.50 -3.15 -10.83
N ALA A 14 -4.48 -2.82 -11.62
CA ALA A 14 -3.50 -3.79 -12.11
C ALA A 14 -2.76 -4.49 -10.96
N LEU A 15 -2.37 -3.74 -9.91
CA LEU A 15 -1.76 -4.29 -8.70
C LEU A 15 -2.68 -5.30 -8.01
N VAL A 16 -3.95 -4.94 -7.79
CA VAL A 16 -4.94 -5.84 -7.17
C VAL A 16 -5.13 -7.11 -7.99
N ILE A 17 -5.26 -6.98 -9.31
CA ILE A 17 -5.39 -8.12 -10.23
C ILE A 17 -4.16 -9.03 -10.14
N LEU A 18 -2.95 -8.47 -10.11
CA LEU A 18 -1.72 -9.24 -10.01
C LEU A 18 -1.66 -10.04 -8.70
N PHE A 19 -2.01 -9.43 -7.56
CA PHE A 19 -2.06 -10.13 -6.28
C PHE A 19 -3.11 -11.24 -6.28
N LEU A 20 -4.32 -10.97 -6.79
CA LEU A 20 -5.37 -11.99 -6.94
C LEU A 20 -4.90 -13.15 -7.81
N HIS A 21 -4.23 -12.85 -8.93
CA HIS A 21 -3.67 -13.86 -9.82
C HIS A 21 -2.60 -14.70 -9.11
N MET A 22 -1.69 -14.08 -8.34
CA MET A 22 -0.70 -14.81 -7.56
C MET A 22 -1.34 -15.71 -6.50
N PHE A 23 -2.39 -15.24 -5.79
CA PHE A 23 -3.12 -16.07 -4.83
C PHE A 23 -3.85 -17.24 -5.51
N HIS A 24 -4.43 -17.00 -6.69
CA HIS A 24 -5.07 -18.05 -7.48
C HIS A 24 -4.06 -19.11 -7.95
N LEU A 25 -2.91 -18.68 -8.47
CA LEU A 25 -1.83 -19.58 -8.86
C LEU A 25 -1.34 -20.42 -7.68
N LEU A 26 -1.18 -19.78 -6.51
CA LEU A 26 -0.74 -20.45 -5.29
C LEU A 26 -1.76 -21.49 -4.77
N ARG A 27 -3.05 -21.31 -5.06
CA ARG A 27 -4.11 -22.27 -4.72
C ARG A 27 -4.06 -23.53 -5.58
N ASN A 28 -3.67 -23.39 -6.85
CA ASN A 28 -3.61 -24.51 -7.80
C ASN A 28 -2.24 -25.21 -7.83
N ASP A 29 -1.26 -24.71 -7.08
CA ASP A 29 0.08 -25.28 -7.02
C ASP A 29 0.11 -26.55 -6.14
N GLN A 30 0.72 -27.63 -6.62
CA GLN A 30 0.85 -28.91 -5.89
C GLN A 30 2.08 -28.95 -4.95
N ARG A 31 2.68 -27.79 -4.66
CA ARG A 31 3.80 -27.67 -3.72
C ARG A 31 3.43 -28.10 -2.30
N SER A 32 4.46 -28.39 -1.49
CA SER A 32 4.26 -28.75 -0.08
C SER A 32 3.51 -27.63 0.68
N SER A 33 2.61 -28.04 1.57
CA SER A 33 1.76 -27.11 2.36
C SER A 33 2.58 -26.09 3.16
N THR A 34 3.78 -26.47 3.60
CA THR A 34 4.73 -25.59 4.29
C THR A 34 5.27 -24.49 3.37
N CYS A 35 5.62 -24.83 2.12
CA CYS A 35 6.11 -23.87 1.13
C CYS A 35 5.01 -22.86 0.75
N VAL A 36 3.79 -23.36 0.49
CA VAL A 36 2.62 -22.52 0.17
C VAL A 36 2.30 -21.55 1.32
N ARG A 37 2.37 -22.01 2.58
CA ARG A 37 2.14 -21.16 3.76
C ARG A 37 3.17 -20.03 3.86
N MET A 38 4.45 -20.32 3.61
CA MET A 38 5.50 -19.29 3.61
C MET A 38 5.28 -18.26 2.51
N ILE A 39 5.01 -18.70 1.27
CA ILE A 39 4.76 -17.79 0.14
C ILE A 39 3.54 -16.91 0.39
N ARG A 40 2.45 -17.49 0.93
CA ARG A 40 1.24 -16.73 1.27
C ARG A 40 1.52 -15.65 2.32
N SER A 41 2.30 -15.97 3.35
CA SER A 41 2.68 -15.00 4.38
C SER A 41 3.50 -13.86 3.79
N SER A 42 4.48 -14.15 2.93
CA SER A 42 5.29 -13.13 2.26
C SER A 42 4.47 -12.27 1.31
N LEU A 43 3.51 -12.85 0.57
CA LEU A 43 2.60 -12.09 -0.30
C LEU A 43 1.72 -11.12 0.48
N ILE A 44 1.18 -11.54 1.63
CA ILE A 44 0.40 -10.66 2.52
C ILE A 44 1.25 -9.50 3.02
N THR A 45 2.48 -9.79 3.48
CA THR A 45 3.44 -8.76 3.89
C THR A 45 3.70 -7.76 2.77
N LEU A 46 3.99 -8.25 1.56
CA LEU A 46 4.28 -7.40 0.41
C LEU A 46 3.07 -6.52 0.05
N PHE A 47 1.87 -7.09 0.10
CA PHE A 47 0.63 -6.34 -0.14
C PHE A 47 0.47 -5.21 0.87
N ILE A 48 0.68 -5.47 2.17
CA ILE A 48 0.61 -4.45 3.22
C ILE A 48 1.68 -3.36 3.00
N GLN A 49 2.91 -3.76 2.65
CA GLN A 49 4.01 -2.83 2.37
C GLN A 49 3.71 -1.90 1.19
N ILE A 50 2.89 -2.31 0.23
CA ILE A 50 2.47 -1.47 -0.90
C ILE A 50 1.25 -0.63 -0.54
N CYS A 51 0.27 -1.20 0.18
CA CYS A 51 -0.94 -0.49 0.58
C CYS A 51 -0.65 0.68 1.52
N VAL A 52 0.23 0.51 2.50
CA VAL A 52 0.58 1.54 3.50
C VAL A 52 1.12 2.83 2.87
N PRO A 53 2.20 2.82 2.06
CA PRO A 53 2.70 4.02 1.39
C PRO A 53 1.68 4.56 0.41
N PHE A 54 0.91 3.69 -0.25
CA PHE A 54 -0.14 4.13 -1.14
C PHE A 54 -1.20 4.97 -0.40
N THR A 55 -1.75 4.47 0.71
CA THR A 55 -2.77 5.18 1.49
C THR A 55 -2.20 6.42 2.17
N LEU A 56 -0.94 6.40 2.62
CA LEU A 56 -0.33 7.53 3.34
C LEU A 56 0.33 8.59 2.45
N LEU A 57 0.56 8.31 1.17
CA LEU A 57 1.10 9.29 0.23
C LEU A 57 0.10 9.67 -0.85
N ILE A 58 -0.49 8.69 -1.53
CA ILE A 58 -1.30 8.94 -2.73
C ILE A 58 -2.64 9.57 -2.36
N VAL A 59 -3.28 9.12 -1.28
CA VAL A 59 -4.55 9.70 -0.82
C VAL A 59 -4.34 11.13 -0.30
N PRO A 60 -3.35 11.42 0.58
CA PRO A 60 -3.04 12.79 0.97
C PRO A 60 -2.67 13.69 -0.21
N ALA A 61 -1.85 13.20 -1.14
CA ALA A 61 -1.51 13.95 -2.35
C ALA A 61 -2.77 14.24 -3.19
N PHE A 62 -3.69 13.28 -3.34
CA PHE A 62 -4.96 13.48 -4.05
C PHE A 62 -5.78 14.59 -3.43
N VAL A 63 -5.94 14.58 -2.10
CA VAL A 63 -6.69 15.62 -1.37
C VAL A 63 -6.04 16.98 -1.54
N LEU A 64 -4.71 17.08 -1.42
CA LEU A 64 -3.98 18.34 -1.60
C LEU A 64 -4.09 18.88 -3.04
N PHE A 65 -3.87 18.03 -4.04
CA PHE A 65 -4.00 18.45 -5.45
C PHE A 65 -5.42 18.87 -5.80
N THR A 66 -6.43 18.17 -5.26
CA THR A 66 -7.83 18.54 -5.46
C THR A 66 -8.18 19.84 -4.72
N SER A 67 -7.62 20.04 -3.52
CA SER A 67 -7.81 21.29 -2.76
C SER A 67 -7.34 22.51 -3.54
N VAL A 68 -6.16 22.43 -4.17
CA VAL A 68 -5.59 23.51 -4.99
C VAL A 68 -6.34 23.68 -6.32
N ALA A 69 -6.87 22.61 -6.90
CA ALA A 69 -7.51 22.67 -8.21
C ALA A 69 -8.96 23.16 -8.16
N CYS A 70 -9.67 22.91 -7.06
CA CYS A 70 -11.11 23.15 -6.97
C CYS A 70 -11.50 24.13 -5.84
N ASP A 71 -10.56 24.54 -4.99
CA ASP A 71 -10.76 25.41 -3.81
C ASP A 71 -11.93 24.96 -2.90
N CYS A 72 -12.35 23.70 -3.02
CA CYS A 72 -13.53 23.14 -2.36
C CYS A 72 -13.21 22.42 -1.05
N ILE A 73 -11.93 22.25 -0.73
CA ILE A 73 -11.45 21.64 0.51
C ILE A 73 -11.03 22.76 1.46
N PRO A 74 -11.55 22.81 2.69
CA PRO A 74 -11.17 23.83 3.67
C PRO A 74 -9.71 23.65 4.11
N PHE A 75 -9.05 24.78 4.43
CA PHE A 75 -7.63 24.83 4.81
C PHE A 75 -7.27 23.87 5.96
N GLU A 76 -8.15 23.71 6.95
CA GLU A 76 -7.95 22.82 8.10
C GLU A 76 -7.72 21.36 7.68
N VAL A 77 -8.44 20.91 6.65
CA VAL A 77 -8.31 19.54 6.10
C VAL A 77 -6.99 19.41 5.35
N SER A 78 -6.57 20.43 4.60
CA SER A 78 -5.27 20.42 3.91
C SER A 78 -4.10 20.38 4.88
N VAL A 79 -4.14 21.17 5.97
CA VAL A 79 -3.10 21.15 7.02
C VAL A 79 -3.02 19.79 7.69
N SER A 80 -4.17 19.20 8.06
CA SER A 80 -4.21 17.85 8.66
C SER A 80 -3.62 16.81 7.70
N THR A 81 -3.88 16.95 6.41
CA THR A 81 -3.36 16.05 5.36
C THR A 81 -1.84 16.13 5.21
N TYR A 82 -1.24 17.32 5.38
CA TYR A 82 0.22 17.50 5.41
C TYR A 82 0.89 16.76 6.58
N PHE A 83 0.27 16.78 7.76
CA PHE A 83 0.76 16.02 8.91
C PHE A 83 0.75 14.51 8.64
N VAL A 84 -0.32 13.99 8.03
CA VAL A 84 -0.41 12.58 7.64
C VAL A 84 0.71 12.21 6.65
N LEU A 85 0.99 13.08 5.68
CA LEU A 85 2.08 12.87 4.72
C LEU A 85 3.45 12.77 5.41
N THR A 86 3.68 13.55 6.47
CA THR A 86 4.93 13.57 7.24
C THR A 86 5.09 12.30 8.09
N LEU A 87 3.99 11.66 8.49
CA LEU A 87 4.00 10.40 9.23
C LEU A 87 4.30 9.18 8.35
N HIS A 88 4.20 9.29 7.02
CA HIS A 88 4.49 8.21 6.08
C HIS A 88 5.81 7.44 6.37
N PRO A 89 7.00 8.08 6.45
CA PRO A 89 8.26 7.37 6.68
C PRO A 89 8.31 6.62 8.02
N ALA A 90 7.63 7.13 9.05
CA ALA A 90 7.54 6.47 10.35
C ALA A 90 6.67 5.21 10.25
N VAL A 91 5.48 5.31 9.66
CA VAL A 91 4.57 4.16 9.51
C VAL A 91 5.17 3.12 8.56
N HIS A 92 5.78 3.53 7.46
CA HIS A 92 6.46 2.63 6.53
C HIS A 92 7.58 1.85 7.24
N SER A 93 8.41 2.52 8.04
CA SER A 93 9.47 1.88 8.83
C SER A 93 8.91 0.89 9.86
N ILE A 94 7.82 1.24 10.56
CA ILE A 94 7.15 0.34 11.51
C ILE A 94 6.62 -0.90 10.82
N VAL A 95 5.97 -0.74 9.65
CA VAL A 95 5.43 -1.86 8.88
C VAL A 95 6.55 -2.75 8.36
N LEU A 96 7.66 -2.17 7.89
CA LEU A 96 8.83 -2.92 7.47
C LEU A 96 9.40 -3.73 8.63
N LEU A 97 9.63 -3.11 9.80
CA LEU A 97 10.11 -3.79 11.01
C LEU A 97 9.15 -4.89 11.51
N ALA A 98 7.85 -4.64 11.49
CA ALA A 98 6.83 -5.62 11.88
C ALA A 98 6.79 -6.80 10.90
N SER A 99 6.99 -6.52 9.62
CA SER A 99 6.93 -7.52 8.56
C SER A 99 8.19 -8.38 8.46
N MET A 100 9.35 -7.87 8.89
CA MET A 100 10.59 -8.64 9.08
C MET A 100 10.55 -9.54 10.32
N SER A 101 9.40 -10.18 10.58
CA SER A 101 9.24 -11.22 11.59
C SER A 101 10.24 -12.39 11.43
N THR A 102 10.83 -12.57 10.24
CA THR A 102 11.97 -13.46 10.03
C THR A 102 13.18 -13.11 10.90
N TYR A 103 13.42 -11.82 11.22
CA TYR A 103 14.50 -11.37 12.11
C TYR A 103 14.19 -11.64 13.59
N ARG A 104 12.91 -11.59 14.01
CA ARG A 104 12.47 -11.94 15.37
C ARG A 104 12.66 -13.41 15.73
N ARG A 105 12.98 -14.27 14.76
CA ARG A 105 13.30 -15.68 15.03
C ARG A 105 14.80 -15.92 15.26
N TYR A 106 15.64 -14.88 15.08
CA TYR A 106 17.10 -14.92 15.24
C TYR A 106 17.62 -14.12 16.45
N ILE A 107 16.75 -13.39 17.16
CA ILE A 107 17.02 -12.78 18.48
C ILE A 107 16.23 -13.58 19.51
#